data_AF-A0A2T2YCN1-F1
#
_entry.id   AF-A0A2T2YCN1-F1
#
_cell.length_a   1.000
_cell.length_b   1.000
_cell.length_c   1.000
_cell.angle_alpha   90.00
_cell.angle_beta   90.00
_cell.angle_gamma   90.00
#
_symmetry.space_group_name_H-M   'P 1'
#
loop_
_entity.id
_entity.type
_entity.pdbx_description
1 polymer ?
#
loop_
_entity_poly.entity_id
_entity_poly.type
_entity_poly.pdbx_seq_one_letter_code
_entity_poly.pdbx_strand_id
1 'polypeptide(L)'
;MAIKRFQYNMNENFSTPTAQAQPQETDQLKSQANQEQELRETMDEWIGQTKHQLLLKWGVPTVTASDGNGGEILKFDQLRRGLFSNGNYITVIHTYSFCIDKEQKIYTWKYNKQGRQGQ
;
A
#
# COMPACT_ATOMS: atom_id res chain seq x y z
N MET A 1 -17.15 -29.46 -72.97
CA MET A 1 -16.24 -29.15 -71.84
C MET A 1 -17.09 -28.76 -70.64
N ALA A 2 -17.07 -29.60 -69.59
CA ALA A 2 -18.00 -29.51 -68.48
C ALA A 2 -17.47 -28.60 -67.35
N ILE A 3 -18.34 -27.71 -66.90
CA ILE A 3 -18.15 -26.79 -65.77
C ILE A 3 -18.20 -27.60 -64.47
N LYS A 4 -17.10 -27.65 -63.70
CA LYS A 4 -17.12 -28.15 -62.32
C LYS A 4 -17.26 -26.97 -61.36
N ARG A 5 -18.40 -26.96 -60.67
CA ARG A 5 -18.79 -26.02 -59.61
C ARG A 5 -17.92 -26.28 -58.37
N PHE A 6 -17.34 -25.22 -57.80
CA PHE A 6 -16.81 -25.22 -56.44
C PHE A 6 -17.97 -25.34 -55.46
N GLN A 7 -17.96 -26.36 -54.59
CA GLN A 7 -18.78 -26.37 -53.39
C GLN A 7 -17.89 -25.98 -52.21
N TYR A 8 -18.18 -24.82 -51.64
CA TYR A 8 -17.67 -24.39 -50.34
C TYR A 8 -18.48 -25.13 -49.26
N ASN A 9 -17.79 -25.89 -48.42
CA ASN A 9 -18.36 -26.50 -47.23
C ASN A 9 -17.91 -25.64 -46.03
N MET A 10 -18.76 -24.71 -45.59
CA MET A 10 -18.74 -24.29 -44.19
C MET A 10 -19.40 -25.44 -43.42
N ASN A 11 -18.82 -25.97 -42.35
CA ASN A 11 -19.23 -25.71 -40.98
C ASN A 11 -18.40 -26.65 -40.09
N GLU A 12 -17.36 -26.17 -39.41
CA GLU A 12 -16.84 -26.88 -38.23
C GLU A 12 -16.69 -25.89 -37.07
N ASN A 13 -17.34 -26.28 -35.98
CA ASN A 13 -17.61 -25.49 -34.82
C ASN A 13 -16.32 -25.12 -34.08
N PHE A 14 -16.11 -23.82 -33.89
CA PHE A 14 -15.19 -23.30 -32.89
C PHE A 14 -15.73 -23.64 -31.50
N SER A 15 -15.27 -24.75 -30.93
CA SER A 15 -15.37 -24.98 -29.49
C SER A 15 -14.32 -24.13 -28.79
N THR A 16 -14.80 -23.14 -28.04
CA THR A 16 -14.10 -22.29 -27.08
C THR A 16 -13.03 -23.05 -26.28
N PRO A 17 -11.80 -22.52 -26.10
CA PRO A 17 -11.12 -22.70 -24.84
C PRO A 17 -11.88 -21.86 -23.82
N THR A 18 -12.58 -22.53 -22.91
CA THR A 18 -13.17 -21.94 -21.71
C THR A 18 -12.14 -21.02 -21.07
N ALA A 19 -12.45 -19.72 -21.04
CA ALA A 19 -11.75 -18.77 -20.20
C ALA A 19 -11.92 -19.20 -18.75
N GLN A 20 -10.93 -19.91 -18.21
CA GLN A 20 -10.75 -20.01 -16.77
C GLN A 20 -10.32 -18.62 -16.32
N ALA A 21 -11.28 -17.80 -15.91
CA ALA A 21 -11.01 -16.61 -15.13
C ALA A 21 -10.26 -17.05 -13.87
N GLN A 22 -8.98 -16.69 -13.80
CA GLN A 22 -8.12 -16.91 -12.64
C GLN A 22 -8.72 -16.15 -11.44
N PRO A 23 -9.09 -16.81 -10.33
CA PRO A 23 -9.63 -16.13 -9.14
C PRO A 23 -8.58 -15.35 -8.32
N GLN A 24 -7.34 -15.22 -8.80
CA GLN A 24 -6.21 -14.88 -7.94
C GLN A 24 -5.93 -13.38 -7.80
N GLU A 25 -6.53 -12.53 -8.62
CA GLU A 25 -6.27 -11.08 -8.61
C GLU A 25 -7.19 -10.31 -7.65
N THR A 26 -8.42 -10.80 -7.43
CA THR A 26 -9.42 -10.11 -6.59
C THR A 26 -9.17 -10.21 -5.09
N ASP A 27 -8.56 -11.28 -4.60
CA ASP A 27 -8.36 -11.48 -3.16
C ASP A 27 -7.14 -10.72 -2.62
N GLN A 28 -6.09 -10.58 -3.44
CA GLN A 28 -4.90 -9.81 -3.06
C GLN A 28 -5.19 -8.31 -3.00
N LEU A 29 -5.96 -7.77 -3.96
CA LEU A 29 -6.39 -6.36 -3.95
C LEU A 29 -7.27 -6.03 -2.73
N LYS A 30 -8.19 -6.93 -2.35
CA LYS A 30 -9.01 -6.77 -1.15
C LYS A 30 -8.17 -6.79 0.12
N SER A 31 -7.16 -7.67 0.19
CA SER A 31 -6.29 -7.76 1.36
C SER A 31 -5.45 -6.51 1.59
N GLN A 32 -4.96 -5.87 0.52
CA GLN A 32 -4.20 -4.63 0.61
C GLN A 32 -5.09 -3.44 0.97
N ALA A 33 -6.28 -3.34 0.35
CA ALA A 33 -7.25 -2.30 0.66
C ALA A 33 -7.69 -2.35 2.14
N ASN A 34 -7.95 -3.55 2.67
CA ASN A 34 -8.30 -3.71 4.09
C ASN A 34 -7.16 -3.28 5.02
N GLN A 35 -5.91 -3.64 4.71
CA GLN A 35 -4.75 -3.22 5.52
C GLN A 35 -4.55 -1.70 5.52
N GLU A 36 -4.76 -1.05 4.38
CA GLU A 36 -4.69 0.42 4.28
C GLU A 36 -5.82 1.09 5.07
N GLN A 37 -7.02 0.50 5.06
CA GLN A 37 -8.14 1.01 5.84
C GLN A 37 -7.91 0.85 7.34
N GLU A 38 -7.50 -0.33 7.82
CA GLU A 38 -7.16 -0.55 9.23
C GLU A 38 -6.05 0.39 9.71
N LEU A 39 -5.03 0.59 8.86
CA LEU A 39 -3.97 1.56 9.12
C LEU A 39 -4.55 2.96 9.27
N ARG A 40 -5.43 3.36 8.35
CA ARG A 40 -6.04 4.68 8.35
C ARG A 40 -6.87 4.91 9.60
N GLU A 41 -7.72 3.95 9.97
CA GLU A 41 -8.54 3.99 11.18
C GLU A 41 -7.66 4.14 12.42
N THR A 42 -6.60 3.32 12.53
CA THR A 42 -5.63 3.39 13.64
C THR A 42 -4.90 4.74 13.68
N MET A 43 -4.56 5.31 12.52
CA MET A 43 -3.86 6.59 12.46
C MET A 43 -4.81 7.78 12.73
N ASP A 44 -6.08 7.68 12.35
CA ASP A 44 -7.10 8.71 12.59
C ASP A 44 -7.41 8.87 14.09
N GLU A 45 -7.24 7.83 14.91
CA GLU A 45 -7.32 7.92 16.38
C GLU A 45 -6.31 8.89 17.01
N TRP A 46 -5.22 9.20 16.30
CA TRP A 46 -4.22 10.17 16.76
C TRP A 46 -4.65 11.61 16.54
N ILE A 47 -5.63 11.88 15.68
CA ILE A 47 -6.11 13.25 15.44
C ILE A 47 -6.68 13.83 16.74
N GLY A 48 -6.22 15.03 17.10
CA GLY A 48 -6.56 15.71 18.33
C GLY A 48 -5.78 15.27 19.57
N GLN A 49 -5.03 14.16 19.50
CA GLN A 49 -4.13 13.77 20.60
C GLN A 49 -2.95 14.73 20.72
N THR A 50 -2.36 14.78 21.90
CA THR A 50 -1.22 15.66 22.18
C THR A 50 0.09 15.06 21.71
N LYS A 51 1.06 15.93 21.37
CA LYS A 51 2.45 15.56 21.12
C LYS A 51 3.01 14.68 22.24
N HIS A 52 2.69 15.00 23.49
CA HIS A 52 3.18 14.24 24.64
C HIS A 52 2.71 12.78 24.61
N GLN A 53 1.42 12.54 24.36
CA GLN A 53 0.89 11.17 24.24
C GLN A 53 1.51 10.40 23.08
N LEU A 54 1.72 11.08 21.95
CA LEU A 54 2.40 10.49 20.80
C LEU A 54 3.82 10.03 21.17
N LEU A 55 4.61 10.90 21.81
CA LEU A 55 5.98 10.59 22.22
C LEU A 55 6.05 9.49 23.29
N LEU A 56 5.07 9.40 24.19
CA LEU A 56 4.99 8.29 25.15
C LEU A 56 4.77 6.94 24.47
N LYS A 57 3.99 6.90 23.38
CA LYS A 57 3.65 5.65 22.69
C LYS A 57 4.67 5.26 21.62
N TRP A 58 5.16 6.23 20.85
CA TRP A 58 6.04 6.00 19.69
C TRP A 58 7.52 6.25 20.00
N GLY A 59 7.82 6.93 21.10
CA GLY A 59 9.18 7.30 21.47
C GLY A 59 9.67 8.56 20.78
N VAL A 60 11.00 8.66 20.62
CA VAL A 60 11.66 9.82 20.02
C VAL A 60 11.50 9.76 18.49
N PRO A 61 11.10 10.87 17.83
CA PRO A 61 10.99 10.91 16.38
C PRO A 61 12.38 10.86 15.72
N THR A 62 12.44 10.26 14.54
CA THR A 62 13.63 10.27 13.68
C THR A 62 13.93 11.69 13.20
N VAL A 63 12.89 12.47 12.89
CA VAL A 63 13.03 13.86 12.44
C VAL A 63 11.98 14.73 13.12
N THR A 64 12.43 15.89 13.60
CA THR A 64 11.57 16.99 14.03
C THR A 64 11.86 18.19 13.14
N ALA A 65 10.83 18.72 12.49
CA ALA A 65 10.92 19.92 11.66
C ALA A 65 9.82 20.91 12.03
N SER A 66 10.03 22.20 11.78
CA SER A 66 8.93 23.18 11.86
C SER A 66 8.11 23.14 10.58
N ASP A 67 6.80 23.38 10.70
CA ASP A 67 5.91 23.55 9.54
C ASP A 67 5.93 24.99 8.97
N GLY A 68 6.66 25.91 9.60
CA GLY A 68 6.76 27.33 9.22
C GLY A 68 5.62 28.22 9.72
N ASN A 69 4.63 27.68 10.42
CA ASN A 69 3.47 28.40 10.96
C ASN A 69 3.33 28.25 12.50
N GLY A 70 4.43 27.91 13.17
CA GLY A 70 4.46 27.67 14.61
C GLY A 70 4.02 26.26 15.03
N GLY A 71 3.76 25.38 14.07
CA GLY A 71 3.60 23.94 14.27
C GLY A 71 4.89 23.16 13.99
N GLU A 72 4.76 21.85 14.10
CA GLU A 72 5.87 20.89 13.99
C GLU A 72 5.46 19.68 13.15
N ILE A 73 6.43 19.06 12.50
CA ILE A 73 6.28 17.81 11.77
C ILE A 73 7.22 16.80 12.43
N LEU A 74 6.65 15.74 12.99
CA LEU A 74 7.40 14.62 13.57
C LEU A 74 7.38 13.45 12.62
N LYS A 75 8.53 12.87 12.31
CA LYS A 75 8.65 11.67 11.48
C LYS A 75 9.18 10.50 12.28
N PHE A 76 8.56 9.34 12.08
CA PHE A 76 8.96 8.07 12.67
C PHE A 76 9.19 7.06 11.55
N ASP A 77 10.40 6.54 11.47
CA ASP A 77 10.77 5.52 10.49
C ASP A 77 10.83 4.14 11.15
N GLN A 78 10.08 3.19 10.61
CA GLN A 78 10.08 1.80 11.04
C GLN A 78 10.63 0.91 9.94
N LEU A 79 11.71 0.19 10.24
CA LEU A 79 12.28 -0.79 9.33
C LEU A 79 11.54 -2.13 9.49
N ARG A 80 11.00 -2.64 8.39
CA ARG A 80 10.40 -3.97 8.30
C ARG A 80 11.25 -4.84 7.37
N ARG A 81 11.75 -5.97 7.87
CA ARG A 81 12.47 -6.96 7.08
C ARG A 81 11.57 -8.17 6.81
N GLY A 82 11.35 -8.48 5.54
CA GLY A 82 10.74 -9.73 5.12
C GLY A 82 11.82 -10.72 4.69
N LEU A 83 11.81 -11.93 5.25
CA LEU A 83 12.69 -13.03 4.84
C LEU A 83 11.95 -13.93 3.85
N PHE A 84 12.60 -14.28 2.76
CA PHE A 84 12.11 -15.26 1.80
C PHE A 84 12.74 -16.63 2.06
N SER A 85 12.07 -17.70 1.63
CA SER A 85 12.50 -19.09 1.83
C SER A 85 13.85 -19.43 1.18
N ASN A 86 14.28 -18.64 0.19
CA ASN A 86 15.57 -18.78 -0.49
C ASN A 86 16.73 -18.06 0.22
N GLY A 87 16.51 -17.52 1.43
CA GLY A 87 17.53 -16.79 2.19
C GLY A 87 17.67 -15.31 1.82
N ASN A 88 16.98 -14.86 0.77
CA ASN A 88 16.95 -13.44 0.43
C ASN A 88 16.07 -12.68 1.42
N TYR A 89 16.35 -11.39 1.57
CA TYR A 89 15.51 -10.52 2.38
C TYR A 89 15.18 -9.23 1.65
N ILE A 90 14.07 -8.64 2.05
CA ILE A 90 13.67 -7.32 1.63
C ILE A 90 13.55 -6.43 2.84
N THR A 91 14.14 -5.24 2.76
CA THR A 91 13.94 -4.21 3.78
C THR A 91 13.03 -3.13 3.20
N VAL A 92 11.98 -2.81 3.95
CA VAL A 92 11.02 -1.75 3.64
C VAL A 92 11.03 -0.77 4.79
N ILE A 93 11.08 0.53 4.47
CA ILE A 93 10.99 1.60 5.46
C ILE A 93 9.57 2.16 5.41
N HIS A 94 8.91 2.12 6.56
CA HIS A 94 7.60 2.70 6.80
C HIS A 94 7.79 4.03 7.53
N THR A 95 7.48 5.13 6.86
CA THR A 95 7.61 6.48 7.40
C THR A 95 6.23 7.00 7.80
N TYR A 96 6.07 7.33 9.06
CA TYR A 96 4.88 7.95 9.64
C TYR A 96 5.22 9.41 9.95
N SER A 97 4.47 10.35 9.39
CA SER A 97 4.62 11.78 9.63
C SER A 97 3.38 12.31 10.35
N PHE A 98 3.56 12.93 11.50
CA PHE A 98 2.48 13.61 12.24
C PHE A 98 2.73 15.11 12.19
N CYS A 99 1.73 15.86 11.77
CA CYS A 99 1.76 17.32 11.81
C CYS A 99 1.02 17.81 13.05
N ILE A 100 1.69 18.66 13.80
CA ILE A 100 1.30 19.13 15.12
C ILE A 100 1.12 20.64 15.03
N ASP A 101 0.00 21.13 15.55
CA ASP A 101 -0.28 22.56 15.59
C ASP A 101 0.44 23.27 16.76
N LYS A 102 0.25 24.59 16.84
CA LYS A 102 0.77 25.41 17.93
C LYS A 102 0.21 25.04 19.32
N GLU A 103 -0.93 24.37 19.38
CA GLU A 103 -1.54 23.86 20.63
C GLU A 103 -0.97 22.49 21.03
N GLN A 104 0.05 22.01 20.31
CA GLN A 104 0.69 20.73 20.54
C GLN A 104 -0.26 19.55 20.30
N LYS A 105 -1.25 19.70 19.41
CA LYS A 105 -2.18 18.65 19.00
C LYS A 105 -1.94 18.23 17.56
N ILE A 106 -2.16 16.95 17.30
CA ILE A 106 -2.03 16.38 15.96
C ILE A 106 -3.28 16.78 15.15
N TYR A 107 -3.09 17.46 14.03
CA TYR A 107 -4.19 17.86 13.14
C TYR A 107 -4.22 17.06 11.84
N THR A 108 -3.10 16.47 11.43
CA THR A 108 -3.05 15.57 10.27
C THR A 108 -1.87 14.61 10.39
N TRP A 109 -1.94 13.52 9.63
CA TRP A 109 -0.87 12.54 9.51
C TRP A 109 -0.69 12.12 8.05
N LYS A 110 0.51 11.61 7.75
CA LYS A 110 0.85 11.05 6.45
C LYS A 110 1.67 9.79 6.64
N TYR A 111 1.33 8.77 5.88
CA TYR A 111 2.09 7.53 5.81
C TYR A 111 2.75 7.40 4.43
N ASN A 112 3.99 6.95 4.42
CA ASN A 112 4.71 6.61 3.21
C ASN A 112 5.44 5.29 3.39
N LYS A 113 5.31 4.40 2.42
CA LYS A 113 6.06 3.16 2.32
C LYS A 113 7.12 3.35 1.25
N GLN A 114 8.37 3.57 1.65
CA GLN A 114 9.45 3.69 0.68
C GLN A 114 9.83 2.32 0.11
N GLY A 115 10.03 2.28 -1.21
CA GLY A 115 10.35 1.07 -1.95
C GLY A 115 11.75 0.52 -1.62
N ARG A 116 11.75 -0.77 -1.25
CA ARG A 116 12.79 -1.83 -1.33
C ARG A 116 14.26 -1.40 -1.49
N GLN A 117 15.07 -1.71 -0.48
CA GLN A 117 16.49 -2.05 -0.66
C GLN A 117 16.79 -3.43 -0.07
N GLY A 118 17.58 -4.22 -0.82
CA GLY A 118 18.03 -5.57 -0.48
C GLY A 118 18.36 -6.36 -1.75
N GLN A 119 19.64 -6.72 -1.91
CA GLN A 119 20.14 -7.71 -2.88
C GLN A 119 20.30 -9.05 -2.17
#